data_AF-A0A0V1PPP2-F1
#
_entry.id   AF-A0A0V1PPP2-F1
#
_cell.length_a   1.000
_cell.length_b   1.000
_cell.length_c   1.000
_cell.angle_alpha   90.00
_cell.angle_beta   90.00
_cell.angle_gamma   90.00
#
_symmetry.space_group_name_H-M   'P 1'
#
loop_
_entity.id
_entity.type
_entity.pdbx_description
1 polymer ?
#
loop_
_entity_poly.entity_id
_entity_poly.type
_entity_poly.pdbx_seq_one_letter_code
_entity_poly.pdbx_strand_id
1 'polypeptide(L)'
;MICRFFAGFIGAAPLVAVPAAIADMFGAAVRGQAMVIFGVILFGGLELATIFCEFTVKNDNLGWGWTSYFSALIGCLSFLGITFFYDEIHHPLILVKQAEILRRRTGNWGVHAPHEEFSLSL
;
A
#
# COMPACT_ATOMS: atom_id res chain seq x y z
N MET A 1 18.95 9.90 -15.78
CA MET A 1 17.70 10.69 -15.69
C MET A 1 16.46 9.79 -15.61
N ILE A 2 16.27 8.83 -16.52
CA ILE A 2 15.07 7.97 -16.55
C ILE A 2 14.83 7.19 -15.24
N CYS A 3 15.86 6.55 -14.65
CA CYS A 3 15.68 5.77 -13.42
C CYS A 3 15.30 6.63 -12.21
N ARG A 4 15.71 7.90 -12.19
CA ARG A 4 15.33 8.84 -11.11
C ARG A 4 13.86 9.26 -11.23
N PHE A 5 13.36 9.44 -12.45
CA PHE A 5 11.95 9.75 -12.70
C PHE A 5 11.05 8.61 -12.21
N PHE A 6 11.35 7.36 -12.60
CA PHE A 6 10.56 6.20 -12.18
C PHE A 6 10.66 5.91 -10.68
N ALA A 7 11.84 6.10 -10.08
CA ALA A 7 11.99 5.95 -8.64
C ALA A 7 11.10 6.93 -7.86
N GLY A 8 11.00 8.19 -8.30
CA GLY A 8 10.10 9.17 -7.69
C GLY A 8 8.62 8.87 -7.94
N PHE A 9 8.27 8.57 -9.20
CA PHE A 9 6.88 8.30 -9.59
C PHE A 9 6.29 7.08 -8.86
N ILE A 10 7.02 5.96 -8.85
CA ILE A 10 6.58 4.72 -8.20
C ILE A 10 6.69 4.85 -6.68
N GLY A 11 7.72 5.51 -6.16
CA GLY A 11 7.92 5.71 -4.73
C GLY A 11 6.85 6.58 -4.06
N ALA A 12 6.20 7.48 -4.81
CA ALA A 12 5.12 8.31 -4.29
C ALA A 12 3.81 7.53 -4.05
N ALA A 13 3.55 6.48 -4.83
CA ALA A 13 2.31 5.71 -4.75
C ALA A 13 2.06 5.06 -3.37
N PRO A 14 3.00 4.29 -2.77
CA PRO A 14 2.75 3.66 -1.47
C PRO A 14 2.59 4.67 -0.34
N LEU A 15 3.20 5.85 -0.45
CA LEU A 15 3.11 6.91 0.57
C LEU A 15 1.66 7.38 0.77
N VAL A 16 0.86 7.40 -0.30
CA VAL A 16 -0.55 7.81 -0.26
C VAL A 16 -1.48 6.61 -0.12
N ALA A 17 -1.17 5.49 -0.77
CA ALA A 17 -2.04 4.32 -0.77
C ALA A 17 -2.14 3.63 0.61
N VAL A 18 -1.04 3.55 1.37
CA VAL A 18 -1.04 2.88 2.69
C VAL A 18 -1.93 3.61 3.72
N PRO A 19 -1.83 4.94 3.93
CA PRO A 19 -2.73 5.62 4.84
C PRO A 19 -4.19 5.61 4.35
N ALA A 20 -4.44 5.58 3.04
CA ALA A 20 -5.80 5.37 2.53
C ALA A 20 -6.34 3.98 2.94
N ALA A 21 -5.55 2.92 2.76
CA ALA A 21 -5.92 1.58 3.16
C ALA A 21 -6.16 1.43 4.67
N ILE A 22 -5.32 2.05 5.51
CA ILE A 22 -5.53 2.05 6.98
C ILE A 22 -6.81 2.80 7.33
N ALA A 23 -7.15 3.88 6.61
CA ALA A 23 -8.40 4.60 6.84
C ALA A 23 -9.64 3.77 6.47
N ASP A 24 -9.52 2.89 5.47
CA ASP A 24 -10.59 1.96 5.06
C ASP A 24 -10.75 0.78 6.03
N MET A 25 -9.66 0.32 6.66
CA MET A 25 -9.67 -0.81 7.60
C MET A 25 -10.21 -0.48 9.00
N PHE A 26 -9.91 0.72 9.50
CA PHE A 26 -10.13 1.07 10.90
C PHE A 26 -11.26 2.08 11.06
N GLY A 27 -12.23 1.73 11.92
CA GLY A 27 -13.30 2.64 12.33
C GLY A 27 -12.78 3.90 13.01
N ALA A 28 -13.58 4.97 13.00
CA ALA A 28 -13.18 6.32 13.41
C ALA A 28 -12.54 6.41 14.81
N ALA A 29 -12.92 5.54 15.75
CA ALA A 29 -12.40 5.52 17.11
C ALA A 29 -10.95 5.04 17.23
N VAL A 30 -10.52 4.09 16.40
CA VAL A 30 -9.18 3.45 16.47
C VAL A 30 -8.25 3.88 15.35
N ARG A 31 -8.77 4.52 14.30
CA ARG A 31 -8.01 5.02 13.15
C ARG A 31 -6.84 5.92 13.55
N GLY A 32 -7.04 6.79 14.54
CA GLY A 32 -5.99 7.71 15.00
C GLY A 32 -4.75 6.98 15.53
N GLN A 33 -4.95 5.94 16.35
CA GLN A 33 -3.84 5.14 16.89
C GLN A 33 -3.12 4.36 15.79
N ALA A 34 -3.85 3.76 14.84
CA ALA A 34 -3.27 3.05 13.71
C ALA A 34 -2.40 3.98 12.83
N MET A 35 -2.86 5.22 12.58
CA MET A 35 -2.08 6.22 11.84
C MET A 35 -0.82 6.67 12.57
N VAL A 36 -0.88 6.82 13.89
CA VAL A 36 0.30 7.18 14.69
C VAL A 36 1.35 6.07 14.64
N ILE A 37 0.94 4.80 14.79
CA ILE A 37 1.85 3.65 14.67
C ILE A 37 2.47 3.60 13.27
N PHE A 38 1.68 3.82 12.22
CA PHE A 38 2.18 3.92 10.86
C PHE A 38 3.21 5.05 10.70
N GLY A 39 2.95 6.23 11.27
CA GLY A 39 3.90 7.34 11.29
C GLY A 39 5.22 6.99 11.95
N VAL A 40 5.20 6.33 13.12
CA VAL A 40 6.40 5.88 13.83
C VAL A 40 7.22 4.90 12.97
N ILE A 41 6.56 3.95 12.30
CA ILE A 41 7.23 2.99 11.41
C ILE A 41 7.85 3.72 10.20
N LEU A 42 7.13 4.68 9.62
CA LEU A 42 7.59 5.43 8.45
C LEU A 42 8.87 6.23 8.78
N PHE A 43 8.86 6.98 9.89
CA PHE A 43 10.01 7.77 10.31
C PHE A 43 11.16 6.89 10.82
N GLY A 44 10.86 5.87 11.64
CA GLY A 44 11.87 4.94 12.14
C GLY A 44 12.55 4.15 11.02
N GLY A 45 11.79 3.75 10.00
CA GLY A 45 12.35 3.10 8.81
C GLY A 45 13.28 4.01 8.00
N LEU A 46 12.94 5.29 7.89
CA LEU A 46 13.78 6.27 7.19
C LEU A 46 15.10 6.53 7.93
N GLU A 47 15.04 6.68 9.25
CA GLU A 47 16.23 6.83 10.10
C GLU A 47 17.17 5.63 9.96
N LEU A 48 16.63 4.41 10.07
CA LEU A 48 17.41 3.18 9.87
C LEU A 48 18.04 3.12 8.47
N ALA A 49 17.28 3.45 7.43
CA ALA A 49 17.77 3.45 6.05
C ALA A 49 18.98 4.40 5.87
N THR A 50 18.97 5.57 6.50
CA THR A 50 20.10 6.51 6.43
C THR A 50 21.35 5.96 7.13
N ILE A 51 21.21 5.30 8.28
CA ILE A 51 22.32 4.67 9.02
C ILE A 51 22.97 3.57 8.17
N PHE A 52 22.16 2.70 7.54
CA PHE A 52 22.66 1.66 6.65
C PHE A 52 23.37 2.25 5.42
N CYS A 53 22.82 3.33 4.85
CA CYS A 53 23.41 4.02 3.72
C CYS A 53 24.79 4.61 4.07
N GLU A 54 24.89 5.29 5.21
CA GLU A 54 26.13 5.91 5.68
C GLU A 54 27.23 4.87 5.94
N PHE A 55 26.90 3.77 6.61
CA PHE A 55 27.86 2.69 6.87
C PHE A 55 28.37 2.01 5.59
N THR A 56 27.50 1.89 4.58
CA THR A 56 27.84 1.31 3.28
C THR A 56 28.82 2.21 2.52
N VAL A 57 28.58 3.53 2.53
CA VAL A 57 29.42 4.51 1.83
C VAL A 57 30.79 4.70 2.51
N LYS A 58 30.88 4.52 3.83
CA LYS A 58 32.13 4.64 4.58
C LYS A 58 33.13 3.51 4.34
N ASN A 59 32.68 2.38 3.78
CA ASN A 59 33.56 1.28 3.39
C ASN A 59 34.14 1.53 1.99
N ASP A 60 35.45 1.75 1.88
CA ASP A 60 36.14 1.96 0.59
C ASP A 60 35.97 0.80 -0.42
N ASN A 61 35.67 -0.42 0.07
CA ASN A 61 35.42 -1.59 -0.77
C ASN A 61 33.98 -1.63 -1.34
N LEU A 62 33.03 -0.91 -0.73
CA LEU A 62 31.62 -0.86 -1.15
C LEU A 62 31.34 0.51 -1.76
N GLY A 63 31.51 0.61 -3.07
CA GLY A 63 31.18 1.84 -3.80
C GLY A 63 29.69 2.23 -3.70
N TRP A 64 29.39 3.46 -4.12
CA TRP A 64 28.04 4.06 -4.06
C TRP A 64 26.91 3.24 -4.70
N GLY A 65 27.22 2.35 -5.65
CA GLY A 65 26.24 1.49 -6.31
C GLY A 65 25.55 0.47 -5.39
N TRP A 66 26.21 0.03 -4.31
CA TRP A 66 25.65 -0.94 -3.37
C TRP A 66 24.38 -0.42 -2.68
N THR A 67 24.32 0.88 -2.41
CA THR A 67 23.12 1.52 -1.83
C THR A 67 21.88 1.32 -2.70
N SER A 68 22.05 1.41 -4.03
CA SER A 68 20.94 1.24 -4.98
C SER A 68 20.46 -0.21 -5.05
N TYR A 69 21.37 -1.19 -4.92
CA TYR A 69 21.00 -2.60 -4.88
C TYR A 69 20.22 -2.98 -3.61
N PHE A 70 20.57 -2.43 -2.45
CA PHE A 70 19.82 -2.65 -1.21
C PHE A 70 18.41 -2.07 -1.29
N SER A 71 18.25 -0.83 -1.79
CA SER A 71 16.93 -0.24 -1.99
C SER A 71 16.08 -1.04 -2.98
N ALA A 72 16.69 -1.54 -4.06
CA ALA A 72 16.00 -2.39 -5.04
C ALA A 72 15.55 -3.73 -4.44
N LEU A 73 16.40 -4.37 -3.62
CA LEU A 73 16.07 -5.62 -2.95
C LEU A 73 14.89 -5.46 -1.99
N ILE A 74 14.92 -4.42 -1.14
CA ILE A 74 13.83 -4.12 -0.20
C ILE A 74 12.54 -3.82 -0.96
N GLY A 75 12.60 -3.00 -2.01
CA GLY A 75 11.44 -2.71 -2.86
C GLY A 75 10.86 -3.96 -3.53
N CYS A 76 11.70 -4.86 -4.03
CA CYS A 76 11.28 -6.13 -4.61
C CYS A 76 10.61 -7.05 -3.57
N LEU A 77 11.19 -7.16 -2.37
CA LEU A 77 10.61 -7.92 -1.26
C LEU A 77 9.24 -7.36 -0.84
N SER A 78 9.11 -6.03 -0.72
CA SER A 78 7.83 -5.38 -0.43
C SER A 78 6.80 -5.63 -1.53
N PHE A 79 7.20 -5.57 -2.80
CA PHE A 79 6.31 -5.83 -3.93
C PHE A 79 5.81 -7.28 -3.95
N LEU A 80 6.69 -8.25 -3.73
CA LEU A 80 6.32 -9.66 -3.61
C LEU A 80 5.41 -9.89 -2.40
N GLY A 81 5.73 -9.26 -1.27
CA GLY A 81 4.90 -9.32 -0.07
C GLY A 81 3.47 -8.85 -0.33
N ILE A 82 3.31 -7.70 -0.97
CA ILE A 82 1.98 -7.17 -1.31
C ILE A 82 1.28 -8.09 -2.32
N THR A 83 1.98 -8.53 -3.37
CA THR A 83 1.38 -9.36 -4.43
C THR A 83 0.84 -10.70 -3.91
N PHE A 84 1.51 -11.32 -2.94
CA PHE A 84 1.12 -12.65 -2.43
C PHE A 84 0.26 -12.62 -1.16
N PHE A 85 0.43 -11.63 -0.29
CA PHE A 85 -0.24 -11.60 1.02
C PHE A 85 -1.35 -10.56 1.13
N TYR A 86 -1.42 -9.58 0.22
CA TYR A 86 -2.42 -8.53 0.29
C TYR A 86 -3.68 -8.93 -0.47
N ASP A 87 -4.71 -9.29 0.29
CA ASP A 87 -6.06 -9.48 -0.25
C ASP A 87 -6.76 -8.12 -0.42
N GLU A 88 -7.73 -8.07 -1.32
CA GLU A 88 -8.53 -6.86 -1.59
C GLU A 88 -9.31 -6.45 -0.33
N ILE A 89 -9.06 -5.22 0.16
CA ILE A 89 -9.61 -4.72 1.44
C ILE A 89 -10.77 -3.75 1.22
N HIS A 90 -11.01 -3.31 -0.03
CA HIS A 90 -11.99 -2.25 -0.29
C HIS A 90 -13.43 -2.73 -0.04
N HIS A 91 -14.02 -2.24 1.06
CA HIS A 91 -15.33 -2.65 1.57
C HIS A 91 -16.47 -2.63 0.52
N PRO A 92 -16.63 -1.60 -0.33
CA PRO A 92 -17.70 -1.60 -1.32
C PRO A 92 -17.46 -2.62 -2.44
N LEU A 93 -16.20 -2.88 -2.85
CA LEU A 93 -15.89 -3.90 -3.85
C LEU A 93 -16.19 -5.32 -3.34
N ILE A 94 -15.90 -5.59 -2.06
CA ILE A 94 -16.26 -6.86 -1.42
C ILE A 94 -17.78 -7.04 -1.41
N LEU A 95 -18.54 -6.00 -1.05
CA LEU A 95 -20.00 -6.04 -1.03
C LEU A 95 -20.61 -6.28 -2.42
N VAL A 96 -20.07 -5.67 -3.48
CA VAL A 96 -20.50 -5.91 -4.86
C VAL A 96 -20.27 -7.36 -5.26
N LYS A 97 -19.07 -7.89 -4.97
CA LYS A 97 -18.73 -9.29 -5.27
C LYS A 97 -19.62 -10.28 -4.53
N GLN A 98 -19.92 -10.02 -3.25
CA GLN A 98 -20.84 -10.84 -2.46
C GLN A 98 -22.28 -10.74 -2.98
N ALA A 99 -22.75 -9.54 -3.35
CA ALA A 99 -24.07 -9.34 -3.92
C ALA A 99 -24.24 -10.09 -5.26
N GLU A 100 -23.22 -10.08 -6.12
CA GLU A 100 -23.21 -10.85 -7.38
C GLU A 100 -23.30 -12.37 -7.13
N ILE A 101 -22.53 -12.89 -6.17
CA ILE A 101 -22.59 -14.31 -5.78
C ILE A 101 -23.98 -14.65 -5.23
N LEU A 102 -24.58 -13.77 -4.43
CA LEU A 102 -25.90 -13.99 -3.84
C LEU A 102 -27.00 -13.99 -4.90
N ARG A 103 -26.96 -13.07 -5.87
CA ARG A 103 -27.87 -13.04 -7.03
C ARG A 103 -27.85 -14.36 -7.79
N ARG A 104 -26.65 -14.87 -8.09
CA ARG A 104 -26.47 -16.13 -8.83
C ARG A 104 -26.98 -17.35 -8.05
N ARG A 105 -26.82 -17.38 -6.73
CA ARG A 105 -27.25 -18.51 -5.88
C ARG A 105 -28.75 -18.52 -5.60
N THR A 106 -29.35 -17.35 -5.38
CA THR A 106 -30.77 -17.25 -4.97
C THR A 106 -31.73 -17.02 -6.13
N GLY A 107 -31.22 -16.65 -7.32
CA GLY A 107 -32.04 -16.23 -8.45
C GLY A 107 -32.79 -14.91 -8.20
N ASN A 108 -32.55 -14.25 -7.06
CA ASN A 108 -33.16 -12.98 -6.71
C ASN A 108 -32.30 -11.83 -7.23
N TRP A 109 -32.72 -11.28 -8.37
CA TRP A 109 -32.05 -10.14 -9.00
C TRP A 109 -32.23 -8.82 -8.23
N GLY A 110 -33.09 -8.74 -7.22
CA GLY A 110 -33.30 -7.53 -6.42
C GLY A 110 -32.21 -7.22 -5.39
N VAL A 111 -31.26 -8.12 -5.15
CA VAL A 111 -30.16 -7.87 -4.20
C VAL A 111 -29.13 -7.00 -4.88
N HIS A 112 -28.96 -5.75 -4.45
CA HIS A 112 -28.01 -4.79 -5.02
C HIS A 112 -27.10 -4.23 -3.93
N ALA A 113 -25.82 -4.03 -4.25
CA ALA A 113 -24.92 -3.36 -3.32
C ALA A 113 -25.15 -1.85 -3.41
N PRO A 114 -25.06 -1.10 -2.29
CA PRO A 114 -25.24 0.36 -2.29
C PRO A 114 -24.30 1.09 -3.26
N HIS A 115 -23.16 0.47 -3.59
CA HIS A 115 -22.19 1.00 -4.53
C HIS A 115 -22.63 0.87 -6.01
N GLU A 116 -23.51 -0.07 -6.35
CA GLU A 116 -24.05 -0.24 -7.73
C GLU A 116 -25.20 0.73 -8.02
N GLU A 117 -25.92 1.17 -6.99
CA GLU A 117 -27.05 2.12 -7.11
C GLU A 117 -26.58 3.59 -7.16
N PHE A 118 -25.31 3.84 -6.89
CA PHE A 118 -24.73 5.18 -6.91
C PHE A 118 -24.59 5.68 -8.35
N SER A 119 -25.64 6.29 -8.89
CA SER A 119 -25.61 7.04 -10.14
C SER A 119 -25.20 8.49 -9.86
N LEU A 120 -24.08 8.92 -10.45
CA LEU A 120 -23.69 10.33 -10.44
C LEU A 120 -24.69 11.11 -11.30
N SER A 121 -25.55 11.91 -10.69
CA SER A 121 -26.31 12.93 -11.42
C SER A 121 -25.33 13.99 -11.92
N LEU A 122 -25.01 13.94 -13.21
CA LEU A 122 -24.14 14.88 -13.90
C LEU A 122 -24.84 16.22 -14.10
#